data_AF-A0A3C2BY43-F1
#
_entry.id   AF-A0A3C2BY43-F1
#
_cell.length_a   1.000
_cell.length_b   1.000
_cell.length_c   1.000
_cell.angle_alpha   90.00
_cell.angle_beta   90.00
_cell.angle_gamma   90.00
#
_symmetry.space_group_name_H-M   'P 1'
#
loop_
_entity.id
_entity.type
_entity.pdbx_description
1 polymer ?
#
loop_
_entity_poly.entity_id
_entity_poly.type
_entity_poly.pdbx_seq_one_letter_code
_entity_poly.pdbx_strand_id
1 'polypeptide(L)'
;VDVPDTFVEDVRQALYASKLVSYAQGLDMLTSAAKEYGWDLKLDEIASLWRGGCIIRAELLKEITKAYAAEDKPANLLFAPAFTKAIADILPAWRRVVSTAVQLGIPVPVFSSSLAYYDGLRRKRLPAAVIQGQRDLFGAHTYGRVDAEGTFHTLWGEDKSEIAAVDTH
;
A
#
# COMPACT_ATOMS: atom_id res chain seq x y z
N VAL A 1 -1.83 29.03 -6.56
CA VAL A 1 -2.53 27.88 -7.17
C VAL A 1 -3.93 28.33 -7.50
N ASP A 2 -4.31 28.27 -8.76
CA ASP A 2 -5.72 28.51 -9.13
C ASP A 2 -6.51 27.20 -8.92
N VAL A 3 -7.68 27.31 -8.30
CA VAL A 3 -8.50 26.15 -7.90
C VAL A 3 -9.85 26.28 -8.60
N PRO A 4 -10.16 25.44 -9.60
CA PRO A 4 -11.40 25.55 -10.34
C PRO A 4 -12.59 25.14 -9.48
N ASP A 5 -13.81 25.59 -9.84
CA ASP A 5 -15.05 25.21 -9.15
C ASP A 5 -15.28 23.69 -9.11
N THR A 6 -14.71 22.96 -10.08
CA THR A 6 -14.75 21.49 -10.14
C THR A 6 -13.87 20.80 -9.10
N PHE A 7 -13.03 21.52 -8.36
CA PHE A 7 -12.10 20.95 -7.40
C PHE A 7 -12.78 20.28 -6.20
N VAL A 8 -14.03 20.65 -5.89
CA VAL A 8 -14.83 19.94 -4.87
C VAL A 8 -15.01 18.47 -5.23
N GLU A 9 -15.21 18.17 -6.52
CA GLU A 9 -15.30 16.79 -7.00
C GLU A 9 -13.96 16.07 -6.89
N ASP A 10 -12.85 16.77 -7.12
CA ASP A 10 -11.52 16.20 -6.93
C ASP A 10 -11.28 15.80 -5.47
N VAL A 11 -11.68 16.66 -4.53
CA VAL A 11 -11.59 16.38 -3.09
C VAL A 11 -12.47 15.19 -2.69
N ARG A 12 -13.70 15.11 -3.23
CA ARG A 12 -14.59 13.96 -3.00
C ARG A 12 -13.96 12.66 -3.48
N GLN A 13 -13.36 12.67 -4.66
CA GLN A 13 -12.66 11.53 -5.25
C GLN A 13 -11.41 11.13 -4.46
N ALA A 14 -10.59 12.10 -4.05
CA ALA A 14 -9.42 11.88 -3.20
C ALA A 14 -9.79 11.25 -1.85
N LEU A 15 -10.87 11.74 -1.22
CA LEU A 15 -11.40 11.18 0.02
C LEU A 15 -11.82 9.72 -0.16
N TYR A 16 -12.52 9.42 -1.25
CA TYR A 16 -12.94 8.05 -1.55
C TYR A 16 -11.72 7.13 -1.77
N ALA A 17 -10.74 7.54 -2.56
CA ALA A 17 -9.50 6.78 -2.78
C ALA A 17 -8.76 6.48 -1.47
N SER A 18 -8.59 7.52 -0.64
CA SER A 18 -7.87 7.41 0.63
C SER A 18 -8.61 6.48 1.62
N LYS A 19 -9.95 6.53 1.62
CA LYS A 19 -10.79 5.60 2.37
C LYS A 19 -10.55 4.15 1.92
N LEU A 20 -10.57 3.88 0.61
CA LEU A 20 -10.32 2.53 0.07
C LEU A 20 -8.96 1.99 0.50
N VAL A 21 -7.91 2.80 0.41
CA VAL A 21 -6.56 2.42 0.84
C VAL A 21 -6.52 2.11 2.34
N SER A 22 -7.19 2.92 3.17
CA SER A 22 -7.25 2.66 4.62
C SER A 22 -7.94 1.33 4.96
N TYR A 23 -9.05 0.99 4.28
CA TYR A 23 -9.67 -0.34 4.44
C TYR A 23 -8.76 -1.47 3.96
N ALA A 24 -8.06 -1.27 2.84
CA ALA A 24 -7.12 -2.26 2.33
C ALA A 24 -6.00 -2.57 3.33
N GLN A 25 -5.39 -1.54 3.92
CA GLN A 25 -4.37 -1.68 4.97
C GLN A 25 -4.93 -2.38 6.22
N GLY A 26 -6.14 -2.01 6.66
CA GLY A 26 -6.77 -2.64 7.82
C GLY A 26 -7.08 -4.12 7.63
N LEU A 27 -7.54 -4.51 6.44
CA LEU A 27 -7.82 -5.91 6.11
C LEU A 27 -6.53 -6.72 5.94
N ASP A 28 -5.50 -6.14 5.33
CA ASP A 28 -4.15 -6.74 5.22
C ASP A 28 -3.52 -6.99 6.61
N MET A 29 -3.73 -6.06 7.55
CA MET A 29 -3.34 -6.23 8.95
C MET A 29 -4.09 -7.39 9.62
N LEU A 30 -5.40 -7.53 9.37
CA LEU A 30 -6.17 -8.67 9.88
C LEU A 30 -5.69 -10.01 9.28
N THR A 31 -5.38 -10.05 7.99
CA THR A 31 -4.79 -11.22 7.33
C THR A 31 -3.44 -11.58 7.94
N SER A 32 -2.59 -10.58 8.20
CA SER A 32 -1.29 -10.79 8.85
C SER A 32 -1.45 -11.35 10.27
N ALA A 33 -2.39 -10.79 11.05
CA ALA A 33 -2.70 -11.28 12.40
C ALA A 33 -3.28 -12.71 12.37
N ALA A 34 -4.14 -13.03 11.41
CA ALA A 34 -4.68 -14.37 11.22
C ALA A 34 -3.56 -15.41 11.02
N LYS A 35 -2.56 -15.07 10.20
CA LYS A 35 -1.38 -15.92 9.97
C LYS A 35 -0.53 -16.06 11.23
N GLU A 36 -0.25 -14.97 11.93
CA GLU A 36 0.57 -14.97 13.14
C GLU A 36 -0.05 -15.80 14.27
N TYR A 37 -1.37 -15.66 14.49
CA TYR A 37 -2.06 -16.28 15.61
C TYR A 37 -2.80 -17.58 15.24
N GLY A 38 -2.70 -18.04 13.99
CA GLY A 38 -3.39 -19.24 13.50
C GLY A 38 -4.92 -19.12 13.53
N TRP A 39 -5.47 -17.91 13.35
CA TRP A 39 -6.91 -17.69 13.33
C TRP A 39 -7.49 -17.90 11.94
N ASP A 40 -8.66 -18.53 11.87
CA ASP A 40 -9.46 -18.60 10.66
C ASP A 40 -10.39 -17.37 10.57
N LEU A 41 -9.83 -16.23 10.13
CA LEU A 41 -10.61 -15.00 9.97
C LEU A 41 -11.37 -14.97 8.65
N LYS A 42 -12.70 -14.84 8.75
CA LYS A 42 -13.59 -14.67 7.61
C LYS A 42 -13.81 -13.19 7.31
N LEU A 43 -12.99 -12.64 6.42
CA LEU A 43 -12.97 -11.19 6.13
C LEU A 43 -14.29 -10.67 5.56
N ASP A 44 -15.03 -11.49 4.83
CA ASP A 44 -16.37 -11.20 4.33
C ASP A 44 -17.40 -11.07 5.47
N GLU A 45 -17.40 -11.99 6.43
CA GLU A 45 -18.24 -11.92 7.63
C GLU A 45 -17.89 -10.69 8.49
N ILE A 46 -16.59 -10.43 8.72
CA ILE A 46 -16.11 -9.25 9.45
C ILE A 46 -16.59 -7.95 8.78
N ALA A 47 -16.38 -7.81 7.46
CA ALA A 47 -16.84 -6.65 6.71
C ALA A 47 -18.37 -6.51 6.75
N SER A 48 -19.10 -7.64 6.74
CA SER A 48 -20.56 -7.66 6.82
C SER A 48 -21.06 -7.14 8.17
N LEU A 49 -20.44 -7.56 9.28
CA LEU A 49 -20.76 -7.10 10.63
C LEU A 49 -20.59 -5.59 10.78
N TRP A 50 -19.59 -4.99 10.12
CA TRP A 50 -19.38 -3.55 10.13
C TRP A 50 -20.46 -2.76 9.38
N ARG A 51 -21.36 -3.40 8.62
CA ARG A 51 -22.43 -2.69 7.90
C ARG A 51 -23.54 -2.17 8.81
N GLY A 52 -23.72 -2.76 9.99
CA GLY A 52 -24.78 -2.42 10.93
C GLY A 52 -24.25 -2.10 12.33
N GLY A 53 -24.89 -1.15 13.03
CA GLY A 53 -24.61 -0.84 14.44
C GLY A 53 -23.30 -0.08 14.71
N CYS A 54 -22.24 -0.30 13.93
CA CYS A 54 -20.96 0.37 14.15
C CYS A 54 -20.89 1.79 13.55
N ILE A 55 -19.89 2.57 14.00
CA ILE A 55 -19.67 3.96 13.57
C ILE A 55 -19.23 4.05 12.10
N ILE A 56 -18.44 3.08 11.63
CA ILE A 56 -17.86 3.10 10.27
C ILE A 56 -18.79 2.56 9.17
N ARG A 57 -20.06 2.29 9.49
CA ARG A 57 -21.05 1.75 8.56
C ARG A 57 -21.14 2.59 7.28
N ALA A 58 -21.12 1.93 6.12
CA ALA A 58 -21.20 2.57 4.81
C ALA A 58 -21.57 1.55 3.73
N GLU A 59 -22.17 2.01 2.62
CA GLU A 59 -22.41 1.18 1.43
C GLU A 59 -21.13 0.54 0.88
N LEU A 60 -19.98 1.21 1.03
CA LEU A 60 -18.67 0.66 0.67
C LEU A 60 -18.42 -0.74 1.25
N LEU A 61 -18.87 -1.01 2.48
CA LEU A 61 -18.65 -2.30 3.13
C LEU A 61 -19.36 -3.45 2.41
N LYS A 62 -20.44 -3.17 1.67
CA LYS A 62 -21.10 -4.17 0.82
C LYS A 62 -20.17 -4.65 -0.30
N GLU A 63 -19.44 -3.73 -0.93
CA GLU A 63 -18.46 -4.07 -1.98
C GLU A 63 -17.24 -4.81 -1.39
N ILE A 64 -16.82 -4.45 -0.17
CA ILE A 64 -15.75 -5.16 0.54
C ILE A 64 -16.19 -6.60 0.87
N THR A 65 -17.39 -6.79 1.44
CA THR A 65 -17.95 -8.12 1.69
C THR A 65 -18.02 -8.93 0.40
N LYS A 66 -18.49 -8.35 -0.70
CA LYS A 66 -18.56 -9.02 -2.00
C LYS A 66 -17.19 -9.45 -2.52
N ALA A 67 -16.17 -8.61 -2.37
CA ALA A 67 -14.81 -8.92 -2.80
C ALA A 67 -14.21 -10.12 -2.06
N TYR A 68 -14.47 -10.23 -0.75
CA TYR A 68 -13.95 -11.35 0.06
C TYR A 68 -14.86 -12.58 0.12
N ALA A 69 -16.11 -12.47 -0.34
CA ALA A 69 -17.02 -13.60 -0.51
C ALA A 69 -16.82 -14.34 -1.84
N ALA A 70 -16.01 -13.79 -2.77
CA ALA A 70 -15.69 -14.44 -4.04
C ALA A 70 -14.86 -15.71 -3.82
N GLU A 71 -14.94 -16.67 -4.75
CA GLU A 71 -14.11 -17.89 -4.73
C GLU A 71 -12.62 -17.53 -4.82
N ASP A 72 -12.26 -16.64 -5.74
CA ASP A 72 -10.90 -16.10 -5.87
C ASP A 72 -10.77 -14.81 -5.03
N LYS A 73 -10.46 -14.99 -3.74
CA LYS A 73 -10.31 -13.88 -2.79
C LYS A 73 -9.06 -13.07 -3.12
N PRO A 74 -9.14 -11.73 -3.16
CA PRO A 74 -7.98 -10.93 -3.50
C PRO A 74 -6.97 -10.94 -2.34
N ALA A 75 -5.68 -11.06 -2.66
CA ALA A 75 -4.59 -10.96 -1.67
C ALA A 75 -4.56 -9.58 -0.97
N ASN A 76 -5.04 -8.54 -1.64
CA ASN A 76 -5.23 -7.20 -1.09
C ASN A 76 -6.52 -6.61 -1.68
N LEU A 77 -7.32 -5.89 -0.88
CA LEU A 77 -8.58 -5.30 -1.32
C LEU A 77 -8.43 -4.46 -2.61
N LEU A 78 -7.30 -3.75 -2.78
CA LEU A 78 -7.05 -2.91 -3.95
C LEU A 78 -6.85 -3.72 -5.25
N PHE A 79 -6.69 -5.04 -5.17
CA PHE A 79 -6.59 -5.92 -6.33
C PHE A 79 -7.94 -6.45 -6.79
N ALA A 80 -9.00 -6.30 -5.98
CA ALA A 80 -10.32 -6.73 -6.40
C ALA A 80 -10.80 -5.87 -7.59
N PRO A 81 -11.38 -6.46 -8.65
CA PRO A 81 -11.65 -5.76 -9.91
C PRO A 81 -12.43 -4.44 -9.77
N ALA A 82 -13.42 -4.41 -8.87
CA ALA A 82 -14.22 -3.21 -8.60
C ALA A 82 -13.37 -2.05 -8.04
N PHE A 83 -12.44 -2.35 -7.13
CA PHE A 83 -11.57 -1.35 -6.51
C PHE A 83 -10.42 -0.94 -7.43
N THR A 84 -9.85 -1.86 -8.19
CA THR A 84 -8.85 -1.55 -9.22
C THR A 84 -9.40 -0.52 -10.21
N LYS A 85 -10.62 -0.75 -10.72
CA LYS A 85 -11.30 0.19 -11.62
C LYS A 85 -11.57 1.53 -10.94
N ALA A 86 -12.19 1.50 -9.75
CA ALA A 86 -12.53 2.72 -9.02
C ALA A 86 -11.32 3.60 -8.73
N ILE A 87 -10.18 3.01 -8.33
CA ILE A 87 -8.94 3.75 -8.07
C ILE A 87 -8.36 4.34 -9.35
N ALA A 88 -8.36 3.58 -10.46
CA ALA A 88 -7.85 4.07 -11.74
C ALA A 88 -8.59 5.33 -12.21
N ASP A 89 -9.92 5.35 -12.06
CA ASP A 89 -10.77 6.47 -12.46
C ASP A 89 -10.53 7.74 -11.62
N ILE A 90 -10.23 7.60 -10.33
CA ILE A 90 -10.08 8.72 -9.38
C ILE A 90 -8.63 9.17 -9.13
N LEU A 91 -7.64 8.40 -9.61
CA LEU A 91 -6.23 8.68 -9.38
C LEU A 91 -5.79 10.09 -9.84
N PRO A 92 -6.23 10.62 -11.01
CA PRO A 92 -5.85 11.96 -11.42
C PRO A 92 -6.33 13.06 -10.46
N ALA A 93 -7.58 12.98 -10.01
CA ALA A 93 -8.16 13.90 -9.03
C ALA A 93 -7.40 13.85 -7.71
N TRP A 94 -7.11 12.65 -7.22
CA TRP A 94 -6.37 12.45 -6.00
C TRP A 94 -4.96 13.08 -6.03
N ARG A 95 -4.24 12.94 -7.15
CA ARG A 95 -2.95 13.61 -7.36
C ARG A 95 -3.07 15.13 -7.40
N ARG A 96 -4.12 15.67 -8.04
CA ARG A 96 -4.38 17.12 -8.04
C ARG A 96 -4.61 17.63 -6.63
N VAL A 97 -5.41 16.95 -5.82
CA VAL A 97 -5.66 17.34 -4.42
C VAL A 97 -4.38 17.38 -3.61
N VAL A 98 -3.55 16.33 -3.67
CA VAL A 98 -2.28 16.30 -2.93
C VAL A 98 -1.33 17.39 -3.41
N SER A 99 -1.19 17.58 -4.73
CA SER A 99 -0.32 18.62 -5.31
C SER A 99 -0.76 20.03 -4.92
N THR A 100 -2.05 20.33 -5.04
CA THR A 100 -2.63 21.62 -4.66
C THR A 100 -2.46 21.89 -3.17
N ALA A 101 -2.73 20.89 -2.31
CA ALA A 101 -2.56 21.02 -0.87
C ALA A 101 -1.11 21.34 -0.49
N VAL A 102 -0.13 20.65 -1.10
CA VAL A 102 1.30 20.94 -0.89
C VAL A 102 1.66 22.36 -1.32
N GLN A 103 1.23 22.81 -2.50
CA GLN A 103 1.52 24.16 -2.99
C GLN A 103 0.85 25.27 -2.16
N LEU A 104 -0.28 24.97 -1.52
CA LEU A 104 -0.98 25.90 -0.63
C LEU A 104 -0.56 25.80 0.84
N GLY A 105 0.34 24.87 1.20
CA GLY A 105 0.75 24.66 2.59
C GLY A 105 -0.34 24.05 3.49
N ILE A 106 -1.30 23.33 2.91
CA ILE A 106 -2.40 22.68 3.63
C ILE A 106 -1.99 21.25 4.00
N PRO A 107 -1.99 20.87 5.29
CA PRO A 107 -1.63 19.51 5.70
C PRO A 107 -2.72 18.51 5.31
N VAL A 108 -2.36 17.52 4.51
CA VAL A 108 -3.26 16.43 4.07
C VAL A 108 -2.66 15.05 4.33
N PRO A 109 -2.22 14.75 5.58
CA PRO A 109 -1.38 13.59 5.88
C PRO A 109 -1.97 12.27 5.39
N VAL A 110 -3.29 12.08 5.53
CA VAL A 110 -3.98 10.87 5.09
C VAL A 110 -4.04 10.79 3.57
N PHE A 111 -4.36 11.87 2.84
CA PHE A 111 -4.37 11.84 1.38
C PHE A 111 -2.98 11.57 0.80
N SER A 112 -1.95 12.20 1.38
CA SER A 112 -0.57 12.00 0.92
C SER A 112 -0.04 10.60 1.22
N SER A 113 -0.27 10.08 2.45
CA SER A 113 0.26 8.78 2.84
C SER A 113 -0.44 7.62 2.14
N SER A 114 -1.75 7.71 1.96
CA SER A 114 -2.49 6.69 1.20
C SER A 114 -2.10 6.71 -0.28
N LEU A 115 -1.80 7.87 -0.88
CA LEU A 115 -1.30 7.96 -2.26
C LEU A 115 0.08 7.32 -2.38
N ALA A 116 0.96 7.61 -1.41
CA ALA A 116 2.29 6.99 -1.35
C ALA A 116 2.20 5.47 -1.18
N TYR A 117 1.29 4.96 -0.34
CA TYR A 117 1.05 3.52 -0.20
C TYR A 117 0.58 2.90 -1.51
N TYR A 118 -0.42 3.49 -2.17
CA TYR A 118 -0.92 2.98 -3.45
C TYR A 118 0.18 2.97 -4.53
N ASP A 119 0.95 4.05 -4.64
CA ASP A 119 2.07 4.13 -5.56
C ASP A 119 3.19 3.15 -5.22
N GLY A 120 3.41 2.85 -3.93
CA GLY A 120 4.32 1.80 -3.48
C GLY A 120 3.86 0.41 -3.88
N LEU A 121 2.61 0.07 -3.57
CA LEU A 121 2.03 -1.26 -3.76
C LEU A 121 2.03 -1.70 -5.23
N ARG A 122 1.77 -0.78 -6.16
CA ARG A 122 1.67 -1.11 -7.60
C ARG A 122 3.00 -1.17 -8.34
N ARG A 123 4.13 -0.91 -7.67
CA ARG A 123 5.45 -0.87 -8.30
C ARG A 123 6.15 -2.21 -8.15
N LYS A 124 6.58 -2.80 -9.27
CA LYS A 124 7.39 -4.03 -9.29
C LYS A 124 8.76 -3.87 -8.62
N ARG A 125 9.33 -2.67 -8.64
CA ARG A 125 10.64 -2.36 -8.04
C ARG A 125 10.55 -1.03 -7.31
N LEU A 126 10.96 -1.04 -6.04
CA LEU A 126 11.05 0.12 -5.18
C LEU A 126 12.52 0.47 -4.90
N PRO A 127 12.82 1.69 -4.42
CA PRO A 127 14.19 2.08 -4.08
C PRO A 127 14.75 1.37 -2.83
N ALA A 128 14.08 0.34 -2.29
CA ALA A 128 14.56 -0.48 -1.19
C ALA A 128 15.93 -1.14 -1.49
N ALA A 129 16.30 -1.33 -2.75
CA ALA A 129 17.64 -1.77 -3.13
C ALA A 129 18.74 -0.81 -2.66
N VAL A 130 18.46 0.51 -2.59
CA VAL A 130 19.41 1.50 -2.05
C VAL A 130 19.56 1.31 -0.54
N ILE A 131 18.46 1.05 0.18
CA ILE A 131 18.50 0.75 1.62
C ILE A 131 19.34 -0.50 1.87
N GLN A 132 19.14 -1.56 1.07
CA GLN A 132 19.96 -2.78 1.17
C GLN A 132 21.44 -2.49 0.93
N GLY A 133 21.79 -1.75 -0.13
CA GLY A 133 23.18 -1.36 -0.39
C GLY A 133 23.78 -0.50 0.74
N GLN A 134 22.99 0.41 1.34
CA GLN A 134 23.44 1.20 2.49
C GLN A 134 23.72 0.31 3.71
N ARG A 135 22.79 -0.59 4.06
CA ARG A 135 22.94 -1.54 5.18
C ARG A 135 24.17 -2.42 4.98
N ASP A 136 24.42 -2.86 3.76
CA ASP A 136 25.61 -3.64 3.42
C ASP A 136 26.90 -2.80 3.53
N LEU A 137 26.89 -1.57 3.04
CA LEU A 137 28.00 -0.63 3.08
C LEU A 137 28.51 -0.34 4.49
N PHE A 138 27.63 0.06 5.42
CA PHE A 138 28.07 0.47 6.76
C PHE A 138 28.06 -0.67 7.79
N GLY A 139 27.41 -1.80 7.49
CA GLY A 139 27.11 -2.82 8.49
C GLY A 139 27.28 -4.27 8.03
N ALA A 140 27.79 -4.51 6.81
CA ALA A 140 27.98 -5.85 6.25
C ALA A 140 26.73 -6.74 6.35
N HIS A 141 25.55 -6.12 6.25
CA HIS A 141 24.27 -6.79 6.44
C HIS A 141 23.83 -7.67 5.28
N THR A 142 24.63 -7.72 4.20
CA THR A 142 24.36 -8.48 2.99
C THR A 142 23.09 -8.05 2.25
N TYR A 143 22.90 -8.56 1.03
CA TYR A 143 21.69 -8.36 0.23
C TYR A 143 21.46 -9.49 -0.77
N GLY A 144 20.20 -9.63 -1.23
CA GLY A 144 19.85 -10.50 -2.35
C GLY A 144 19.92 -9.78 -3.69
N ARG A 145 20.10 -10.54 -4.77
CA ARG A 145 20.11 -10.05 -6.16
C ARG A 145 18.83 -10.44 -6.89
N VAL A 146 18.54 -9.74 -7.99
CA VAL A 146 17.35 -10.04 -8.83
C VAL A 146 17.66 -11.00 -9.99
N ASP A 147 18.94 -11.23 -10.23
CA ASP A 147 19.49 -12.00 -11.35
C ASP A 147 20.29 -13.23 -10.89
N ALA A 148 20.41 -13.45 -9.58
CA ALA A 148 21.09 -14.59 -8.99
C ALA A 148 20.45 -14.97 -7.65
N GLU A 149 20.41 -16.27 -7.37
CA GLU A 149 20.07 -16.79 -6.04
C GLU A 149 21.25 -16.63 -5.08
N GLY A 150 20.95 -16.49 -3.79
CA GLY A 150 21.94 -16.37 -2.73
C GLY A 150 22.01 -14.99 -2.09
N THR A 151 22.97 -14.87 -1.18
CA THR A 151 23.21 -13.69 -0.35
C THR A 151 24.60 -13.16 -0.65
N PHE A 152 24.71 -11.84 -0.81
CA PHE A 152 25.91 -11.17 -1.32
C PHE A 152 26.35 -10.06 -0.38
N HIS A 153 27.66 -9.85 -0.30
CA HIS A 153 28.28 -8.71 0.37
C HIS A 153 29.24 -8.03 -0.61
N THR A 154 29.20 -6.71 -0.71
CA THR A 154 30.18 -5.95 -1.48
C THR A 154 31.26 -5.40 -0.56
N LEU A 155 32.53 -5.55 -0.94
CA LEU A 155 33.67 -4.97 -0.22
C LEU A 155 33.81 -3.47 -0.54
N TRP A 156 32.82 -2.67 -0.13
CA TRP A 156 32.65 -1.28 -0.55
C TRP A 156 33.83 -0.36 -0.25
N GLY A 157 34.50 -0.59 0.89
CA GLY A 157 35.67 0.18 1.34
C GLY A 157 37.00 -0.32 0.78
N GLU A 158 36.97 -1.44 0.04
CA GLU A 158 38.16 -2.08 -0.53
C GLU A 158 38.13 -1.94 -2.06
N ASP A 159 38.18 -3.05 -2.79
CA ASP A 159 38.17 -3.09 -4.25
C ASP A 159 36.76 -3.12 -4.86
N LYS A 160 35.71 -3.11 -4.02
CA LYS A 160 34.29 -3.17 -4.42
C LYS A 160 33.90 -4.47 -5.12
N SER A 161 34.69 -5.53 -4.94
CA SER A 161 34.27 -6.87 -5.34
C SER A 161 33.05 -7.32 -4.54
N GLU A 162 32.24 -8.17 -5.16
CA GLU A 162 31.08 -8.81 -4.52
C GLU A 162 31.43 -10.26 -4.21
N ILE A 163 31.15 -10.70 -2.99
CA ILE A 163 31.36 -12.06 -2.52
C ILE A 163 30.03 -12.69 -2.10
N ALA A 164 29.94 -14.01 -2.23
CA ALA A 164 28.85 -14.76 -1.61
C ALA A 164 29.02 -14.72 -0.08
N ALA A 165 27.91 -14.54 0.64
CA ALA A 165 27.85 -14.49 2.09
C ALA A 165 26.76 -15.44 2.60
N VAL A 166 26.83 -15.79 3.88
CA VAL A 166 25.75 -16.50 4.57
C VAL A 166 24.82 -15.44 5.17
N ASP A 167 23.51 -15.59 5.02
CA ASP A 167 22.57 -14.68 5.67
C ASP A 167 22.80 -14.71 7.19
N THR A 168 23.00 -13.53 7.76
CA THR A 168 23.23 -13.37 9.19
C THR A 168 21.94 -13.14 9.99
N HIS A 169 20.77 -13.17 9.32
CA HIS A 169 19.44 -12.97 9.90
C HIS A 169 18.48 -14.13 9.62
#